data_AF-A0A925JC83-F1
#
_entry.id   AF-A0A925JC83-F1
#
_cell.length_a   1.000
_cell.length_b   1.000
_cell.length_c   1.000
_cell.angle_alpha   90.00
_cell.angle_beta   90.00
_cell.angle_gamma   90.00
#
_symmetry.space_group_name_H-M   'P 1'
#
loop_
_entity.id
_entity.type
_entity.pdbx_description
1 polymer ?
#
loop_
_entity_poly.entity_id
_entity_poly.type
_entity_poly.pdbx_seq_one_letter_code
_entity_poly.pdbx_strand_id
1 'polypeptide(L)'
;MNKKSYQINPSIWGSRDAGLVIEKDSVKIEYACASGEINLPLAVSADGSFKAEGTHTRLSPGPILIDSPPKARPAGYEGKITGKSMTLKVTLTETKEVIAELTLERDIQARITRCL
;
A
#
# COMPACT_ATOMS: atom_id res chain seq x y z
N MET A 1 -21.48 18.68 2.66
CA MET A 1 -20.38 19.14 1.79
C MET A 1 -19.82 17.92 1.05
N ASN A 2 -20.11 17.77 -0.25
CA ASN A 2 -19.63 16.63 -1.03
C ASN A 2 -18.13 16.81 -1.31
N LYS A 3 -17.28 16.03 -0.64
CA LYS A 3 -15.85 15.99 -0.97
C LYS A 3 -15.71 15.39 -2.37
N LYS A 4 -15.31 16.20 -3.35
CA LYS A 4 -15.05 15.75 -4.71
C LYS A 4 -13.82 14.84 -4.66
N SER A 5 -13.94 13.62 -5.18
CA SER A 5 -12.83 12.66 -5.33
C SER A 5 -12.40 12.58 -6.79
N TYR A 6 -11.14 12.21 -7.02
CA TYR A 6 -10.57 11.95 -8.34
C TYR A 6 -9.78 10.64 -8.32
N GLN A 7 -9.69 9.98 -9.47
CA GLN A 7 -8.83 8.80 -9.63
C GLN A 7 -7.41 9.27 -9.90
N ILE A 8 -6.45 8.75 -9.15
CA ILE A 8 -5.03 9.07 -9.38
C ILE A 8 -4.52 8.31 -10.61
N ASN A 9 -3.67 8.96 -11.41
CA ASN A 9 -3.05 8.32 -12.56
C ASN A 9 -2.02 7.27 -12.13
N PRO A 10 -1.74 6.28 -12.99
CA PRO A 10 -0.68 5.32 -12.76
C PRO A 10 0.64 6.01 -12.42
N SER A 11 1.28 5.56 -11.34
CA SER A 11 2.50 6.18 -10.81
C SER A 11 3.24 5.24 -9.86
N ILE A 12 4.54 5.50 -9.68
CA ILE A 12 5.36 4.79 -8.70
C ILE A 12 5.67 5.70 -7.52
N TRP A 13 5.79 5.07 -6.36
CA TRP A 13 6.09 5.72 -5.10
C TRP A 13 7.06 4.84 -4.32
N GLY A 14 8.07 5.45 -3.69
CA GLY A 14 9.09 4.68 -3.02
C GLY A 14 9.69 5.39 -1.84
N SER A 15 10.25 4.58 -0.95
CA SER A 15 11.17 4.97 0.11
C SER A 15 12.24 3.88 0.27
N ARG A 16 13.03 3.98 1.33
CA ARG A 16 13.97 2.92 1.68
C ARG A 16 13.27 1.65 2.17
N ASP A 17 12.10 1.80 2.79
CA ASP A 17 11.48 0.72 3.56
C ASP A 17 10.26 0.11 2.86
N ALA A 18 9.72 0.78 1.83
CA ALA A 18 8.57 0.33 1.07
C ALA A 18 8.51 0.89 -0.35
N GLY A 19 7.75 0.19 -1.20
CA GLY A 19 7.42 0.61 -2.56
C GLY A 19 5.93 0.48 -2.81
N LEU A 20 5.38 1.36 -3.64
CA LEU A 20 3.97 1.36 -4.00
C LEU A 20 3.84 1.69 -5.49
N VAL A 21 3.12 0.84 -6.22
CA VAL A 21 2.80 1.05 -7.62
C VAL A 21 1.30 1.21 -7.73
N ILE A 22 0.88 2.35 -8.28
CA ILE A 22 -0.52 2.58 -8.65
C ILE A 22 -0.64 2.25 -10.13
N GLU A 23 -1.49 1.28 -10.44
CA GLU A 23 -1.94 0.96 -11.78
C GLU A 23 -3.32 1.59 -12.01
N LYS A 24 -3.90 1.36 -13.19
CA LYS A 24 -5.22 1.91 -13.52
C LYS A 24 -6.32 1.39 -12.59
N ASP A 25 -6.28 0.09 -12.31
CA ASP A 25 -7.34 -0.64 -11.62
C ASP A 25 -6.85 -1.37 -10.36
N SER A 26 -5.57 -1.19 -9.99
CA SER A 26 -4.98 -1.83 -8.82
C SER A 26 -3.92 -0.95 -8.16
N VAL A 27 -3.61 -1.23 -6.90
CA VAL A 27 -2.44 -0.71 -6.21
C VAL A 27 -1.72 -1.86 -5.55
N LYS A 28 -0.40 -1.94 -5.77
CA LYS A 28 0.47 -2.93 -5.15
C LYS A 28 1.42 -2.23 -4.20
N ILE A 29 1.56 -2.76 -2.99
CA ILE A 29 2.49 -2.28 -1.97
C ILE A 29 3.48 -3.40 -1.65
N GLU A 30 4.76 -3.08 -1.61
CA GLU A 30 5.82 -3.97 -1.16
C GLU A 30 6.49 -3.43 0.10
N TYR A 31 6.74 -4.34 1.04
CA TYR A 31 7.48 -4.10 2.28
C TYR A 31 8.64 -5.11 2.40
N ALA A 32 9.51 -4.94 3.39
CA ALA A 32 10.61 -5.88 3.65
C ALA A 32 10.12 -7.33 3.90
N CYS A 33 9.09 -7.51 4.73
CA CYS A 33 8.57 -8.83 5.13
C CYS A 33 7.13 -9.09 4.64
N ALA A 34 6.60 -8.30 3.71
CA ALA A 34 5.19 -8.39 3.36
C ALA A 34 4.88 -7.80 1.99
N SER A 35 3.67 -8.02 1.52
CA SER A 35 3.06 -7.29 0.41
C SER A 35 1.63 -6.87 0.75
N GLY A 36 1.11 -5.92 -0.02
CA GLY A 36 -0.26 -5.48 0.05
C GLY A 36 -0.84 -5.25 -1.34
N GLU A 37 -2.15 -5.43 -1.48
CA GLU A 37 -2.85 -5.27 -2.74
C GLU A 37 -4.23 -4.65 -2.54
N ILE A 38 -4.55 -3.65 -3.35
CA ILE A 38 -5.87 -3.03 -3.48
C ILE A 38 -6.33 -3.31 -4.91
N ASN A 39 -7.42 -4.06 -5.07
CA ASN A 39 -7.93 -4.50 -6.38
C ASN A 39 -8.95 -3.51 -6.98
N LEU A 40 -8.80 -2.23 -6.68
CA LEU A 40 -9.68 -1.15 -7.15
C LEU A 40 -8.85 0.11 -7.47
N PRO A 41 -9.33 0.95 -8.41
CA PRO A 41 -8.77 2.28 -8.63
C PRO A 41 -8.69 3.12 -7.34
N LEU A 42 -7.57 3.79 -7.11
CA LEU A 42 -7.36 4.60 -5.91
C LEU A 42 -8.03 5.98 -6.05
N ALA A 43 -9.16 6.15 -5.36
CA ALA A 43 -9.87 7.41 -5.27
C ALA A 43 -9.27 8.33 -4.19
N VAL A 44 -8.81 9.51 -4.61
CA VAL A 44 -8.23 10.53 -3.74
C VAL A 44 -9.19 11.72 -3.63
N SER A 45 -9.45 12.16 -2.41
CA SER A 45 -10.25 13.36 -2.14
C SER A 45 -9.51 14.62 -2.60
N ALA A 46 -10.24 15.72 -2.84
CA ALA A 46 -9.65 17.01 -3.20
C ALA A 46 -8.61 17.54 -2.19
N ASP A 47 -8.72 17.15 -0.92
CA ASP A 47 -7.75 17.48 0.13
C ASP A 47 -6.52 16.55 0.14
N GLY A 48 -6.39 15.63 -0.83
CA GLY A 48 -5.31 14.66 -0.93
C GLY A 48 -5.48 13.42 -0.04
N SER A 49 -6.55 13.32 0.75
CA SER A 49 -6.79 12.13 1.58
C SER A 49 -7.44 10.99 0.79
N PHE A 50 -7.10 9.75 1.13
CA PHE A 50 -7.75 8.58 0.56
C PHE A 50 -7.94 7.50 1.63
N LYS A 51 -8.93 6.65 1.38
CA LYS A 51 -9.15 5.40 2.11
C LYS A 51 -9.47 4.32 1.10
N ALA A 52 -8.88 3.15 1.27
CA ALA A 52 -9.13 1.99 0.43
C ALA A 52 -9.08 0.71 1.26
N GLU A 53 -9.80 -0.29 0.78
CA GLU A 53 -9.77 -1.65 1.32
C GLU A 53 -8.96 -2.55 0.40
N GLY A 54 -8.23 -3.47 0.99
CA GLY A 54 -7.38 -4.40 0.25
C GLY A 54 -6.95 -5.56 1.14
N THR A 55 -5.81 -6.14 0.80
CA THR A 55 -5.24 -7.28 1.54
C THR A 55 -3.79 -7.06 1.89
N HIS A 56 -3.38 -7.57 3.04
CA HIS A 56 -2.01 -7.64 3.50
C HIS A 56 -1.58 -9.10 3.61
N THR A 57 -0.42 -9.42 3.05
CA THR A 57 0.13 -10.76 3.05
C THR A 57 1.52 -10.72 3.67
N ARG A 58 1.67 -11.39 4.82
CA ARG A 58 2.97 -11.52 5.48
C ARG A 58 3.80 -12.56 4.75
N LEU A 59 5.02 -12.20 4.37
CA LEU A 59 5.97 -13.11 3.73
C LEU A 59 6.93 -13.64 4.78
N SER A 60 7.19 -14.95 4.72
CA SER A 60 8.24 -15.59 5.53
C SER A 60 9.57 -15.54 4.78
N PRO A 61 10.71 -15.53 5.48
CA PRO A 61 11.99 -15.76 4.83
C PRO A 61 12.06 -17.14 4.17
N GLY A 62 12.80 -17.23 3.07
CA GLY A 62 13.00 -18.46 2.31
C GLY A 62 11.96 -18.72 1.20
N PRO A 63 12.02 -19.88 0.54
CA PRO A 63 11.14 -20.22 -0.56
C PRO A 63 9.67 -20.27 -0.13
N ILE A 64 8.78 -19.72 -0.95
CA ILE A 64 7.35 -19.90 -0.79
C ILE A 64 7.00 -21.31 -1.27
N LEU A 65 6.38 -22.11 -0.40
CA LEU A 65 5.86 -23.43 -0.77
C LEU A 65 4.63 -23.23 -1.67
N ILE A 66 4.64 -23.82 -2.87
CA ILE A 66 3.53 -23.70 -3.84
C ILE A 66 2.22 -24.20 -3.23
N ASP A 67 2.27 -25.28 -2.45
CA ASP A 67 1.10 -25.90 -1.83
C ASP A 67 0.63 -25.18 -0.55
N SER A 68 1.40 -24.20 -0.06
CA SER A 68 1.06 -23.43 1.14
C SER A 68 1.46 -21.96 0.96
N PRO A 69 0.75 -21.23 0.08
CA PRO A 69 1.04 -19.83 -0.14
C PRO A 69 0.73 -19.01 1.14
N PRO A 70 1.45 -17.90 1.35
CA PRO A 70 1.15 -16.98 2.44
C PRO A 70 -0.30 -16.51 2.43
N LYS A 71 -0.93 -16.53 3.60
CA LYS A 71 -2.34 -16.15 3.75
C LYS A 71 -2.50 -14.63 3.68
N ALA A 72 -3.29 -14.17 2.71
CA ALA A 72 -3.75 -12.79 2.64
C ALA A 72 -4.78 -12.49 3.73
N ARG A 73 -4.66 -11.32 4.36
CA ARG A 73 -5.55 -10.83 5.42
C ARG A 73 -6.19 -9.51 5.02
N PRO A 74 -7.47 -9.26 5.32
CA PRO A 74 -8.11 -7.98 5.04
C PRO A 74 -7.39 -6.79 5.70
N ALA A 75 -7.13 -5.74 4.93
CA ALA A 75 -6.41 -4.55 5.38
C ALA A 75 -7.06 -3.26 4.86
N GLY A 76 -7.09 -2.24 5.71
CA GLY A 76 -7.46 -0.87 5.38
C GLY A 76 -6.21 -0.02 5.14
N TYR A 77 -6.28 0.80 4.10
CA TYR A 77 -5.22 1.70 3.67
C TYR A 77 -5.74 3.13 3.77
N GLU A 78 -5.13 3.93 4.66
CA GLU A 78 -5.48 5.33 4.84
C GLU A 78 -4.25 6.17 4.56
N GLY A 79 -4.38 7.19 3.71
CA GLY A 79 -3.23 8.02 3.37
C GLY A 79 -3.57 9.44 2.99
N LYS A 80 -2.51 10.23 2.86
CA LYS A 80 -2.55 11.65 2.53
C LYS A 80 -1.44 11.98 1.55
N ILE A 81 -1.80 12.57 0.42
CA ILE A 81 -0.86 13.04 -0.59
C ILE A 81 -0.73 14.56 -0.47
N THR A 82 0.51 15.03 -0.34
CA THR A 82 0.87 16.45 -0.32
C THR A 82 2.01 16.66 -1.30
N GLY A 83 1.69 17.20 -2.49
CA GLY A 83 2.65 17.37 -3.58
C GLY A 83 3.22 16.03 -4.05
N LYS A 84 4.51 15.80 -3.79
CA LYS A 84 5.22 14.56 -4.13
C LYS A 84 5.37 13.59 -2.96
N SER A 85 4.91 13.94 -1.77
CA SER A 85 4.97 13.08 -0.59
C SER A 85 3.63 12.42 -0.31
N MET A 86 3.65 11.16 0.11
CA MET A 86 2.50 10.39 0.56
C MET A 86 2.79 9.81 1.94
N THR A 87 1.89 10.05 2.90
CA THR A 87 1.82 9.22 4.11
C THR A 87 0.80 8.12 3.91
N LEU A 88 1.12 6.92 4.39
CA LEU A 88 0.26 5.75 4.29
C LEU A 88 0.27 4.98 5.60
N LYS A 89 -0.92 4.75 6.15
CA LYS A 89 -1.18 3.90 7.30
C LYS A 89 -1.92 2.66 6.86
N VAL A 90 -1.46 1.50 7.31
CA VAL A 90 -2.03 0.20 6.97
C VAL A 90 -2.48 -0.49 8.25
N THR A 91 -3.74 -0.89 8.28
CA THR A 91 -4.39 -1.47 9.44
C THR A 91 -5.06 -2.78 9.07
N LEU A 92 -4.86 -3.85 9.82
CA LEU A 92 -5.62 -5.09 9.63
C LEU A 92 -7.06 -4.87 10.12
N THR A 93 -8.05 -5.07 9.25
CA THR A 93 -9.44 -4.72 9.59
C THR A 93 -10.05 -5.66 10.62
N GLU A 94 -9.58 -6.91 10.66
CA GLU A 94 -10.03 -7.93 11.61
C GLU A 94 -9.64 -7.60 13.06
N THR A 95 -8.41 -7.13 13.28
CA THR A 95 -7.83 -6.90 14.61
C THR A 95 -7.73 -5.42 14.99
N LYS A 96 -7.93 -4.52 14.03
CA LYS A 96 -7.68 -3.06 14.14
C LYS A 96 -6.21 -2.73 14.46
N GLU A 97 -5.31 -3.68 14.24
CA GLU A 97 -3.88 -3.52 14.46
C GLU A 97 -3.26 -2.69 13.33
N VAL A 98 -2.49 -1.67 13.70
CA VAL A 98 -1.70 -0.88 12.75
C VAL A 98 -0.40 -1.63 12.48
N ILE A 99 -0.22 -2.06 11.23
CA ILE A 99 0.92 -2.91 10.83
C ILE A 99 2.02 -2.14 10.10
N ALA A 100 1.70 -0.96 9.55
CA ALA A 100 2.69 -0.09 8.92
C ALA A 100 2.23 1.37 8.92
N GLU A 101 3.19 2.26 9.13
CA GLU A 101 3.08 3.69 8.85
C GLU A 101 4.29 4.08 7.99
N LEU A 102 4.02 4.58 6.78
CA LEU A 102 5.01 4.80 5.74
C LEU A 102 4.97 6.24 5.25
N THR A 103 6.13 6.74 4.86
CA THR A 103 6.26 7.94 4.03
C THR A 103 6.92 7.53 2.71
N LEU A 104 6.28 7.86 1.60
CA LEU A 104 6.69 7.52 0.25
C LEU A 104 6.80 8.79 -0.59
N GLU A 105 7.70 8.78 -1.57
CA GLU A 105 7.87 9.87 -2.52
C GLU A 105 7.55 9.42 -3.95
N ARG A 106 6.84 10.28 -4.68
CA ARG A 106 6.47 10.03 -6.07
C ARG A 106 7.70 9.98 -6.97
N ASP A 107 7.69 9.07 -7.94
CA ASP A 107 8.75 8.85 -8.94
C ASP A 107 10.08 8.38 -8.34
N ILE A 108 10.08 7.99 -7.05
CA ILE A 108 11.21 7.34 -6.39
C ILE A 108 11.04 5.84 -6.48
N GLN A 109 12.09 5.16 -6.92
CA GLN A 109 12.15 3.70 -6.91
C GLN A 109 12.50 3.20 -5.51
N ALA A 110 11.72 2.26 -5.00
CA ALA A 110 11.93 1.70 -3.67
C ALA A 110 13.25 0.90 -3.60
N ARG A 111 13.91 0.96 -2.44
CA ARG A 111 15.14 0.20 -2.16
C ARG A 111 14.93 -0.76 -0.99
N ILE A 112 14.01 -1.70 -1.17
CA ILE A 112 13.55 -2.61 -0.11
C ILE A 112 14.59 -3.72 0.12
N THR A 113 15.04 -3.85 1.37
CA THR A 113 15.78 -5.04 1.80
C THR A 113 14.77 -6.07 2.29
N ARG A 114 14.71 -7.25 1.65
CA ARG A 114 13.81 -8.32 2.07
C ARG A 114 14.28 -8.92 3.40
N CYS A 115 13.33 -9.35 4.22
CA CYS A 115 13.64 -9.95 5.51
C CYS A 115 14.40 -11.26 5.36
N LEU A 116 15.40 -11.46 6.23
CA LEU A 116 16.21 -12.67 6.36
C LEU A 116 15.55 -13.68 7.30
#